data_AF-A0A1Z4R2T0-F1
#
_entry.id   AF-A0A1Z4R2T0-F1
#
_cell.length_a   1.000
_cell.length_b   1.000
_cell.length_c   1.000
_cell.angle_alpha   90.00
_cell.angle_beta   90.00
_cell.angle_gamma   90.00
#
_symmetry.space_group_name_H-M   'P 1'
#
loop_
_entity.id
_entity.type
_entity.pdbx_description
1 polymer ?
#
loop_
_entity_poly.entity_id
_entity_poly.type
_entity_poly.pdbx_seq_one_letter_code
_entity_poly.pdbx_strand_id
1 'polypeptide(L)'
;MWFQNWLVCSFISRCLQFATCSVRIIVVSNVNRPIQLLQVEGNQIVDAILTTVTEKHLTDAKTLWEPELAGTGKDDEYWNWEAKSRSAKILPGDELYAIECDGMTQGLMLVDVLKKRCQIESQYRRRLVYVAALATAPWNRSTINYPPIYKGVGGNLIDFAVVRSNELGYQGRIGLHALPGAIVFYKKLKIGLLDCGPDPDEPDNLVYFETLRRDL
;
A
#
# COMPACT_ATOMS: atom_id res chain seq x y z
N MET A 1 -42.37 -55.06 40.45
CA MET A 1 -41.08 -55.73 40.21
C MET A 1 -40.36 -54.94 39.15
N TRP A 2 -39.32 -54.16 39.46
CA TRP A 2 -37.99 -54.52 40.02
C TRP A 2 -37.05 -55.12 38.95
N PHE A 3 -36.03 -54.33 38.52
CA PHE A 3 -34.58 -54.63 38.30
C PHE A 3 -34.14 -55.99 37.67
N GLN A 4 -33.07 -56.19 36.87
CA GLN A 4 -31.81 -55.50 36.45
C GLN A 4 -31.57 -55.81 34.92
N ASN A 5 -30.51 -55.48 34.13
CA ASN A 5 -29.24 -54.71 34.14
C ASN A 5 -29.00 -54.23 32.66
N TRP A 6 -28.19 -53.25 32.23
CA TRP A 6 -26.80 -52.77 32.47
C TRP A 6 -25.66 -53.46 31.68
N LEU A 7 -25.09 -52.74 30.69
CA LEU A 7 -23.70 -52.68 30.16
C LEU A 7 -23.72 -52.10 28.71
N VAL A 8 -22.74 -51.35 28.16
CA VAL A 8 -21.98 -50.16 28.62
C VAL A 8 -21.18 -49.58 27.43
N CYS A 9 -20.93 -48.25 27.39
CA CYS A 9 -19.98 -47.56 26.47
C CYS A 9 -20.29 -47.59 24.95
N SER A 10 -19.72 -46.72 24.08
CA SER A 10 -19.25 -45.32 24.21
C SER A 10 -18.82 -44.77 22.85
N PHE A 11 -18.97 -43.45 22.62
CA PHE A 11 -18.40 -42.68 21.48
C PHE A 11 -18.92 -43.13 20.08
N ILE A 12 -18.86 -42.36 18.99
CA ILE A 12 -18.38 -40.98 18.72
C ILE A 12 -19.54 -40.18 18.09
N SER A 13 -19.76 -38.93 18.52
CA SER A 13 -20.50 -37.93 17.71
C SER A 13 -19.51 -36.94 17.10
N ARG A 14 -19.54 -36.74 15.78
CA ARG A 14 -18.62 -35.83 15.06
C ARG A 14 -19.22 -35.24 13.79
N CYS A 15 -18.77 -34.02 13.48
CA CYS A 15 -18.75 -33.39 12.16
C CYS A 15 -20.10 -33.05 11.48
N LEU A 16 -20.91 -32.22 12.13
CA LEU A 16 -21.48 -31.05 11.42
C LEU A 16 -21.00 -29.76 12.07
N GLN A 17 -19.83 -29.30 11.63
CA GLN A 17 -19.36 -27.93 11.85
C GLN A 17 -18.96 -27.36 10.49
N PHE A 18 -19.96 -26.90 9.74
CA PHE A 18 -19.72 -26.05 8.59
C PHE A 18 -19.11 -24.75 9.09
N ALA A 19 -17.80 -24.61 8.95
CA ALA A 19 -17.12 -23.35 9.21
C ALA A 19 -17.64 -22.33 8.20
N THR A 20 -18.57 -21.47 8.64
CA THR A 20 -19.04 -20.33 7.85
C THR A 20 -17.88 -19.37 7.67
N CYS A 21 -17.11 -19.57 6.60
CA CYS A 21 -16.06 -18.68 6.16
C CYS A 21 -16.72 -17.35 5.75
N SER A 22 -16.94 -16.49 6.73
CA SER A 22 -17.49 -15.16 6.53
C SER A 22 -16.44 -14.37 5.75
N VAL A 23 -16.62 -14.35 4.43
CA VAL A 23 -15.94 -13.42 3.54
C VAL A 23 -16.44 -12.04 3.94
N ARG A 24 -15.75 -11.42 4.90
CA ARG A 24 -15.85 -9.99 5.13
C ARG A 24 -15.47 -9.34 3.83
N ILE A 25 -16.48 -8.80 3.13
CA ILE A 25 -16.26 -7.81 2.09
C ILE A 25 -15.44 -6.72 2.78
N ILE A 26 -14.19 -6.54 2.35
CA ILE A 26 -13.36 -5.44 2.82
C ILE A 26 -13.95 -4.20 2.15
N VAL A 27 -14.94 -3.61 2.82
CA VAL A 27 -15.46 -2.30 2.45
C VAL A 27 -14.27 -1.35 2.61
N VAL A 28 -13.82 -0.79 1.49
CA VAL A 28 -12.86 0.30 1.49
C VAL A 28 -13.57 1.49 2.11
N SER A 29 -13.40 1.64 3.43
CA SER A 29 -13.90 2.80 4.16
C SER A 29 -13.29 4.06 3.55
N ASN A 30 -14.11 5.02 3.12
CA ASN A 30 -13.64 6.30 2.59
C ASN A 30 -12.63 6.91 3.57
N VAL A 31 -11.35 6.87 3.20
CA VAL A 31 -10.28 7.45 3.99
C VAL A 31 -10.33 8.95 3.78
N ASN A 32 -10.28 9.71 4.86
CA ASN A 32 -10.04 11.14 4.86
C ASN A 32 -9.24 11.43 6.14
N ARG A 33 -7.95 11.72 6.00
CA ARG A 33 -7.02 11.88 7.12
C ARG A 33 -6.22 13.16 6.96
N PRO A 34 -6.21 14.05 7.97
CA PRO A 34 -5.23 15.13 8.01
C PRO A 34 -3.84 14.52 8.15
N ILE A 35 -2.93 14.99 7.31
CA ILE A 35 -1.50 14.71 7.34
C ILE A 35 -0.75 16.03 7.16
N GLN A 36 0.57 16.02 7.30
CA GLN A 36 1.39 17.22 7.17
C GLN A 36 2.49 17.06 6.13
N LEU A 37 2.68 18.12 5.34
CA LEU A 37 3.72 18.27 4.34
C LEU A 37 4.62 19.46 4.69
N LEU A 38 5.88 19.43 4.26
CA LEU A 38 6.78 20.57 4.35
C LEU A 38 6.79 21.30 3.01
N GLN A 39 6.16 22.47 2.94
CA GLN A 39 6.31 23.41 1.84
C GLN A 39 7.72 24.03 1.91
N VAL A 40 8.51 23.88 0.85
CA VAL A 40 9.96 24.11 0.92
C VAL A 40 10.33 25.58 0.81
N GLU A 41 9.61 26.37 0.01
CA GLU A 41 9.92 27.79 -0.21
C GLU A 41 9.78 28.61 1.09
N GLY A 42 8.64 28.51 1.77
CA GLY A 42 8.44 29.14 3.07
C GLY A 42 9.07 28.38 4.26
N ASN A 43 9.59 27.16 4.03
CA ASN A 43 9.94 26.19 5.08
C ASN A 43 8.81 26.00 6.11
N GLN A 44 7.57 25.91 5.63
CA GLN A 44 6.36 25.83 6.46
C GLN A 44 5.80 24.41 6.48
N ILE A 45 5.30 23.99 7.64
CA ILE A 45 4.46 22.80 7.73
C ILE A 45 3.04 23.20 7.35
N VAL A 46 2.48 22.53 6.34
CA VAL A 46 1.13 22.76 5.82
C VAL A 46 0.30 21.50 5.99
N ASP A 47 -1.00 21.68 6.27
CA ASP A 47 -1.94 20.57 6.38
C ASP A 47 -2.38 20.10 4.99
N ALA A 48 -2.44 18.78 4.81
CA ALA A 48 -2.86 18.11 3.59
C ALA A 48 -3.79 16.95 3.92
N ILE A 49 -4.52 16.44 2.93
CA ILE A 49 -5.48 15.35 3.11
C ILE A 49 -4.98 14.09 2.40
N LEU A 50 -4.81 13.00 3.16
CA LEU A 50 -4.69 11.65 2.62
C LEU A 50 -6.09 11.04 2.49
N THR A 51 -6.45 10.59 1.29
CA THR A 51 -7.81 10.17 0.93
C THR A 51 -7.81 8.99 -0.05
N THR A 52 -8.96 8.36 -0.24
CA THR A 52 -9.18 7.42 -1.36
C THR A 52 -9.15 8.15 -2.71
N VAL A 53 -8.61 7.52 -3.76
CA VAL A 53 -8.58 8.11 -5.12
C VAL A 53 -9.99 8.41 -5.63
N THR A 54 -10.10 9.47 -6.42
CA THR A 54 -11.32 9.95 -7.06
C THR A 54 -11.02 10.28 -8.52
N GLU A 55 -12.04 10.50 -9.35
CA GLU A 55 -11.83 10.89 -10.74
C GLU A 55 -11.11 12.26 -10.86
N LYS A 56 -11.19 13.15 -9.85
CA LYS A 56 -10.34 14.35 -9.79
C LYS A 56 -8.87 13.97 -9.70
N HIS A 57 -8.49 13.12 -8.75
CA HIS A 57 -7.08 12.75 -8.55
C HIS A 57 -6.46 12.07 -9.79
N LEU A 58 -7.28 11.33 -10.55
CA LEU A 58 -6.89 10.74 -11.84
C LEU A 58 -6.80 11.80 -12.95
N THR A 59 -7.72 12.77 -12.96
CA THR A 59 -7.68 13.91 -13.89
C THR A 59 -6.41 14.73 -13.67
N ASP A 60 -6.10 15.12 -12.43
CA ASP A 60 -4.91 15.90 -12.07
C ASP A 60 -3.62 15.19 -12.54
N ALA A 61 -3.49 13.88 -12.31
CA ALA A 61 -2.32 13.13 -12.76
C ALA A 61 -2.18 13.16 -14.29
N LYS A 62 -3.29 13.00 -15.01
CA LYS A 62 -3.32 12.95 -16.48
C LYS A 62 -3.12 14.32 -17.14
N THR A 63 -3.67 15.39 -16.58
CA THR A 63 -3.60 16.74 -17.19
C THR A 63 -2.46 17.59 -16.66
N LEU A 64 -1.92 17.28 -15.48
CA LEU A 64 -0.87 18.07 -14.82
C LEU A 64 0.44 17.30 -14.58
N TRP A 65 0.43 15.96 -14.49
CA TRP A 65 1.67 15.19 -14.29
C TRP A 65 2.21 14.59 -15.59
N GLU A 66 1.37 13.97 -16.43
CA GLU A 66 1.81 13.36 -17.70
C GLU A 66 2.59 14.35 -18.60
N PRO A 67 2.19 15.64 -18.77
CA PRO A 67 2.96 16.62 -19.56
C PRO A 67 4.33 16.97 -18.96
N GLU A 68 4.44 17.00 -17.64
CA GLU A 68 5.68 17.31 -16.88
C GLU A 68 6.61 16.08 -16.75
N LEU A 69 6.12 14.88 -17.07
CA LEU A 69 6.89 13.64 -17.12
C LEU A 69 7.31 13.26 -18.54
N ALA A 70 6.58 13.67 -19.57
CA ALA A 70 6.85 13.29 -20.96
C ALA A 70 8.29 13.66 -21.41
N GLY A 71 9.06 12.65 -21.83
CA GLY A 71 10.45 12.80 -22.25
C GLY A 71 11.46 12.94 -21.11
N THR A 72 11.05 12.80 -19.85
CA THR A 72 11.98 12.89 -18.69
C THR A 72 12.74 11.60 -18.41
N GLY A 73 12.37 10.49 -19.06
CA GLY A 73 13.02 9.19 -18.96
C GLY A 73 12.85 8.55 -17.57
N LYS A 74 11.73 8.83 -16.88
CA LYS A 74 11.49 8.33 -15.52
C LYS A 74 10.82 6.97 -15.54
N ASP A 75 11.19 6.13 -14.58
CA ASP A 75 10.67 4.77 -14.41
C ASP A 75 9.13 4.68 -14.29
N ASP A 76 8.45 5.79 -13.98
CA ASP A 76 6.98 5.91 -13.86
C ASP A 76 6.32 6.83 -14.90
N GLU A 77 7.05 7.34 -15.89
CA GLU A 77 6.54 8.27 -16.94
C GLU A 77 5.34 7.70 -17.70
N TYR A 78 5.32 6.38 -17.94
CA TYR A 78 4.30 5.66 -18.69
C TYR A 78 3.17 5.08 -17.81
N TRP A 79 3.08 5.47 -16.53
CA TRP A 79 2.08 4.93 -15.60
C TRP A 79 0.68 5.52 -15.76
N ASN A 80 -0.13 4.91 -16.62
CA ASN A 80 -1.55 5.27 -16.77
C ASN A 80 -2.37 4.96 -15.49
N TRP A 81 -2.64 5.99 -14.67
CA TRP A 81 -3.36 5.84 -13.40
C TRP A 81 -4.86 5.55 -13.58
N GLU A 82 -5.50 6.00 -14.67
CA GLU A 82 -6.89 5.64 -15.02
C GLU A 82 -7.04 4.12 -15.24
N ALA A 83 -6.05 3.46 -15.84
CA ALA A 83 -6.01 2.02 -16.03
C ALA A 83 -5.80 1.29 -14.69
N LYS A 84 -4.87 1.76 -13.85
CA LYS A 84 -4.67 1.22 -12.49
C LYS A 84 -5.97 1.30 -11.66
N SER A 85 -6.67 2.44 -11.71
CA SER A 85 -7.98 2.63 -11.07
C SER A 85 -9.07 1.69 -11.62
N ARG A 86 -9.19 1.57 -12.95
CA ARG A 86 -10.16 0.64 -13.58
C ARG A 86 -9.88 -0.82 -13.22
N SER A 87 -8.62 -1.25 -13.19
CA SER A 87 -8.24 -2.60 -12.76
C SER A 87 -8.59 -2.86 -11.30
N ALA A 88 -8.33 -1.91 -10.39
CA ALA A 88 -8.66 -2.07 -8.97
C ALA A 88 -10.17 -2.10 -8.68
N LYS A 89 -10.98 -1.40 -9.49
CA LYS A 89 -12.45 -1.50 -9.45
C LYS A 89 -12.98 -2.89 -9.85
N ILE A 90 -12.14 -3.76 -10.41
CA ILE A 90 -12.48 -5.11 -10.88
C ILE A 90 -11.79 -6.20 -10.03
N LEU A 91 -10.53 -5.98 -9.63
CA LEU A 91 -9.70 -6.96 -8.93
C LEU A 91 -9.84 -6.83 -7.40
N PRO A 92 -10.25 -7.89 -6.68
CA PRO A 92 -10.45 -7.80 -5.24
C PRO A 92 -9.12 -7.61 -4.51
N GLY A 93 -9.11 -6.66 -3.57
CA GLY A 93 -7.97 -6.37 -2.70
C GLY A 93 -7.02 -5.29 -3.19
N ASP A 94 -7.28 -4.67 -4.35
CA ASP A 94 -6.55 -3.48 -4.78
C ASP A 94 -7.20 -2.20 -4.21
N GLU A 95 -6.43 -1.38 -3.51
CA GLU A 95 -6.89 -0.13 -2.89
C GLU A 95 -6.04 1.06 -3.40
N LEU A 96 -6.67 2.17 -3.80
CA LEU A 96 -5.98 3.37 -4.27
C LEU A 96 -6.16 4.56 -3.32
N TYR A 97 -5.04 5.24 -3.05
CA TYR A 97 -4.95 6.39 -2.16
C TYR A 97 -4.24 7.57 -2.82
N ALA A 98 -4.67 8.78 -2.45
CA ALA A 98 -4.13 10.05 -2.90
C ALA A 98 -3.72 10.92 -1.72
N ILE A 99 -2.82 11.86 -1.97
CA ILE A 99 -2.63 13.05 -1.12
C ILE A 99 -3.04 14.27 -1.93
N GLU A 100 -3.93 15.09 -1.36
CA GLU A 100 -4.29 16.42 -1.88
C GLU A 100 -3.78 17.52 -0.94
N CYS A 101 -3.19 18.57 -1.51
CA CYS A 101 -2.79 19.80 -0.83
C CYS A 101 -3.13 20.98 -1.73
N ASP A 102 -3.69 22.04 -1.17
CA ASP A 102 -4.12 23.25 -1.88
C ASP A 102 -5.01 22.97 -3.11
N GLY A 103 -5.89 21.98 -2.98
CA GLY A 103 -6.81 21.56 -4.05
C GLY A 103 -6.14 20.81 -5.22
N MET A 104 -4.86 20.44 -5.12
CA MET A 104 -4.11 19.72 -6.16
C MET A 104 -3.60 18.36 -5.67
N THR A 105 -3.67 17.34 -6.52
CA THR A 105 -3.10 16.02 -6.23
C THR A 105 -1.58 16.08 -6.16
N GLN A 106 -1.01 15.75 -5.01
CA GLN A 106 0.42 15.77 -4.73
C GLN A 106 1.08 14.40 -4.81
N GLY A 107 0.32 13.32 -4.63
CA GLY A 107 0.83 11.95 -4.65
C GLY A 107 -0.27 10.90 -4.81
N LEU A 108 0.09 9.74 -5.35
CA LEU A 108 -0.79 8.61 -5.63
C LEU A 108 -0.13 7.30 -5.22
N MET A 109 -0.92 6.37 -4.68
CA MET A 109 -0.48 5.02 -4.31
C MET A 109 -1.55 3.98 -4.66
N LEU A 110 -1.11 2.83 -5.16
CA LEU A 110 -1.90 1.60 -5.32
C LEU A 110 -1.29 0.53 -4.39
N VAL A 111 -2.12 -0.12 -3.60
CA VAL A 111 -1.72 -1.27 -2.77
C VAL A 111 -2.55 -2.51 -3.08
N ASP A 112 -1.94 -3.69 -3.00
CA ASP A 112 -2.62 -4.98 -2.93
C ASP A 112 -2.62 -5.46 -1.47
N VAL A 113 -3.80 -5.79 -0.95
CA VAL A 113 -3.97 -6.32 0.42
C VAL A 113 -4.31 -7.81 0.45
N LEU A 114 -4.48 -8.48 -0.70
CA LEU A 114 -4.98 -9.85 -0.77
C LEU A 114 -4.06 -10.87 -1.46
N LYS A 115 -3.20 -10.49 -2.41
CA LYS A 115 -2.52 -11.43 -3.31
C LYS A 115 -1.10 -11.75 -2.84
N LYS A 116 -0.18 -10.77 -2.79
CA LYS A 116 1.23 -10.93 -2.37
C LYS A 116 1.36 -11.24 -0.86
N ARG A 117 2.53 -11.76 -0.44
CA ARG A 117 2.82 -12.22 0.93
C ARG A 117 4.26 -11.88 1.32
N CYS A 118 4.55 -11.97 2.62
CA CYS A 118 5.90 -11.91 3.16
C CYS A 118 6.80 -13.02 2.61
N GLN A 119 8.02 -12.66 2.22
CA GLN A 119 9.07 -13.58 1.78
C GLN A 119 10.18 -13.75 2.83
N ILE A 120 10.39 -12.78 3.74
CA ILE A 120 11.36 -12.91 4.85
C ILE A 120 11.01 -14.13 5.72
N GLU A 121 11.98 -15.03 5.92
CA GLU A 121 11.84 -16.32 6.62
C GLU A 121 11.07 -16.23 7.94
N SER A 122 11.45 -15.30 8.83
CA SER A 122 10.86 -15.12 10.17
C SER A 122 9.37 -14.77 10.17
N GLN A 123 8.83 -14.35 9.02
CA GLN A 123 7.43 -14.03 8.80
C GLN A 123 6.90 -14.59 7.47
N TYR A 124 7.52 -15.66 6.94
CA TYR A 124 7.20 -16.22 5.63
C TYR A 124 5.71 -16.57 5.47
N ARG A 125 5.14 -16.23 4.30
CA ARG A 125 3.72 -16.39 3.94
C ARG A 125 2.72 -15.67 4.86
N ARG A 126 3.15 -14.82 5.79
CA ARG A 126 2.25 -13.92 6.52
C ARG A 126 1.63 -12.88 5.57
N ARG A 127 0.55 -12.26 6.05
CA ARG A 127 -0.10 -11.15 5.36
C ARG A 127 0.73 -9.87 5.53
N LEU A 128 0.80 -9.10 4.44
CA LEU A 128 1.33 -7.74 4.35
C LEU A 128 0.42 -6.92 3.42
N VAL A 129 0.61 -5.59 3.41
CA VAL A 129 0.08 -4.70 2.37
C VAL A 129 1.20 -4.48 1.34
N TYR A 130 0.98 -4.87 0.10
CA TYR A 130 1.98 -4.76 -0.97
C TYR A 130 1.81 -3.43 -1.72
N VAL A 131 2.83 -2.58 -1.76
CA VAL A 131 2.77 -1.30 -2.49
C VAL A 131 3.11 -1.56 -3.95
N ALA A 132 2.07 -1.65 -4.80
CA ALA A 132 2.18 -2.02 -6.21
C ALA A 132 2.46 -0.83 -7.15
N ALA A 133 2.16 0.40 -6.71
CA ALA A 133 2.62 1.63 -7.35
C ALA A 133 2.64 2.77 -6.34
N LEU A 134 3.63 3.65 -6.39
CA LEU A 134 3.69 4.90 -5.63
C LEU A 134 4.35 5.97 -6.48
N ALA A 135 3.70 7.12 -6.64
CA ALA A 135 4.23 8.29 -7.32
C ALA A 135 3.95 9.58 -6.54
N THR A 136 4.75 10.60 -6.82
CA THR A 136 4.55 11.97 -6.34
C THR A 136 4.48 12.92 -7.52
N ALA A 137 3.76 14.04 -7.40
CA ALA A 137 3.63 15.01 -8.47
C ALA A 137 5.01 15.52 -8.93
N PRO A 138 5.23 15.80 -10.23
CA PRO A 138 6.54 16.13 -10.78
C PRO A 138 7.23 17.31 -10.08
N TRP A 139 6.46 18.35 -9.73
CA TRP A 139 6.93 19.52 -8.99
C TRP A 139 7.40 19.24 -7.55
N ASN A 140 7.11 18.05 -7.00
CA ASN A 140 7.62 17.57 -5.71
C ASN A 140 8.91 16.73 -5.84
N ARG A 141 9.39 16.48 -7.07
CA ARG A 141 10.58 15.67 -7.34
C ARG A 141 11.78 16.58 -7.59
N SER A 142 12.80 16.49 -6.73
CA SER A 142 14.05 17.26 -6.84
C SER A 142 14.93 16.96 -8.08
N THR A 143 14.45 16.12 -9.00
CA THR A 143 15.10 15.80 -10.29
C THR A 143 14.27 16.29 -11.50
N ILE A 144 13.22 17.07 -11.25
CA ILE A 144 12.39 17.77 -12.25
C ILE A 144 12.27 19.23 -11.82
N ASN A 145 11.83 19.49 -10.59
CA ASN A 145 11.76 20.83 -10.00
C ASN A 145 12.70 20.97 -8.79
N TYR A 146 13.51 22.04 -8.74
CA TYR A 146 14.44 22.31 -7.65
C TYR A 146 14.44 23.80 -7.25
N PRO A 147 14.04 24.16 -6.02
CA PRO A 147 13.57 23.28 -4.95
C PRO A 147 12.20 22.63 -5.27
N PRO A 148 11.94 21.38 -4.85
CA PRO A 148 10.62 20.77 -4.97
C PRO A 148 9.61 21.49 -4.06
N ILE A 149 8.34 21.62 -4.48
CA ILE A 149 7.34 22.42 -3.74
C ILE A 149 7.05 21.84 -2.36
N TYR A 150 6.65 20.57 -2.29
CA TYR A 150 6.36 19.86 -1.04
C TYR A 150 7.32 18.68 -0.80
N LYS A 151 7.74 18.50 0.45
CA LYS A 151 8.40 17.29 0.96
C LYS A 151 7.48 16.53 1.90
N GLY A 152 7.68 15.21 1.97
CA GLY A 152 6.94 14.31 2.85
C GLY A 152 5.82 13.49 2.18
N VAL A 153 5.43 13.79 0.94
CA VAL A 153 4.31 13.14 0.23
C VAL A 153 4.47 11.61 0.16
N GLY A 154 5.54 11.12 -0.47
CA GLY A 154 5.79 9.68 -0.58
C GLY A 154 6.06 8.99 0.77
N GLY A 155 6.53 9.74 1.77
CA GLY A 155 6.69 9.25 3.14
C GLY A 155 5.34 8.96 3.78
N ASN A 156 4.45 9.96 3.82
CA ASN A 156 3.08 9.83 4.35
C ASN A 156 2.29 8.70 3.67
N LEU A 157 2.47 8.47 2.35
CA LEU A 157 1.84 7.33 1.66
C LEU A 157 2.35 5.98 2.19
N ILE A 158 3.66 5.82 2.39
CA ILE A 158 4.24 4.59 2.94
C ILE A 158 3.91 4.40 4.43
N ASP A 159 3.96 5.48 5.23
CA ASP A 159 3.55 5.45 6.63
C ASP A 159 2.07 5.06 6.75
N PHE A 160 1.20 5.57 5.85
CA PHE A 160 -0.19 5.14 5.76
C PHE A 160 -0.33 3.67 5.32
N ALA A 161 0.50 3.13 4.43
CA ALA A 161 0.47 1.69 4.10
C ALA A 161 0.76 0.81 5.33
N VAL A 162 1.66 1.25 6.24
CA VAL A 162 1.90 0.59 7.54
C VAL A 162 0.69 0.69 8.46
N VAL A 163 0.00 1.84 8.51
CA VAL A 163 -1.25 1.99 9.29
C VAL A 163 -2.37 1.12 8.71
N ARG A 164 -2.54 1.09 7.38
CA ARG A 164 -3.53 0.25 6.69
C ARG A 164 -3.27 -1.24 6.93
N SER A 165 -2.00 -1.64 6.96
CA SER A 165 -1.59 -2.99 7.36
C SER A 165 -2.02 -3.34 8.79
N ASN A 166 -1.94 -2.41 9.75
CA ASN A 166 -2.45 -2.63 11.10
C ASN A 166 -3.99 -2.73 11.17
N GLU A 167 -4.72 -1.89 10.44
CA GLU A 167 -6.20 -1.95 10.35
C GLU A 167 -6.71 -3.31 9.84
N LEU A 168 -5.95 -3.94 8.93
CA LEU A 168 -6.24 -5.26 8.38
C LEU A 168 -5.80 -6.43 9.29
N GLY A 169 -5.18 -6.13 10.43
CA GLY A 169 -4.61 -7.12 11.35
C GLY A 169 -3.28 -7.71 10.88
N TYR A 170 -2.61 -7.07 9.91
CA TYR A 170 -1.37 -7.56 9.29
C TYR A 170 -0.09 -7.11 10.02
N GLN A 171 -0.21 -6.45 11.18
CA GLN A 171 0.88 -6.11 12.11
C GLN A 171 1.97 -5.23 11.48
N GLY A 172 1.53 -4.15 10.83
CA GLY A 172 2.38 -3.13 10.21
C GLY A 172 3.20 -3.58 9.00
N ARG A 173 3.12 -4.87 8.61
CA ARG A 173 3.92 -5.41 7.52
C ARG A 173 3.50 -4.83 6.17
N ILE A 174 4.46 -4.26 5.47
CA ILE A 174 4.36 -3.90 4.06
C ILE A 174 5.51 -4.53 3.26
N GLY A 175 5.34 -4.63 1.95
CA GLY A 175 6.43 -4.97 1.03
C GLY A 175 6.22 -4.36 -0.36
N LEU A 176 7.27 -4.25 -1.15
CA LEU A 176 7.24 -3.65 -2.48
C LEU A 176 8.44 -4.07 -3.33
N HIS A 177 8.31 -3.97 -4.65
CA HIS A 177 9.45 -3.96 -5.56
C HIS A 177 9.81 -2.52 -5.92
N ALA A 178 11.11 -2.20 -5.82
CA ALA A 178 11.62 -0.86 -6.10
C ALA A 178 12.15 -0.76 -7.53
N LEU A 179 11.58 0.16 -8.30
CA LEU A 179 12.17 0.68 -9.52
C LEU A 179 13.58 1.24 -9.24
N PRO A 180 14.54 1.15 -10.18
CA PRO A 180 15.94 1.51 -9.93
C PRO A 180 16.13 2.93 -9.38
N GLY A 181 15.41 3.93 -9.92
CA GLY A 181 15.47 5.32 -9.45
C GLY A 181 14.92 5.53 -8.03
N ALA A 182 14.09 4.61 -7.53
CA ALA A 182 13.42 4.71 -6.23
C ALA A 182 14.17 4.01 -5.07
N ILE A 183 15.16 3.15 -5.35
CA ILE A 183 15.92 2.39 -4.33
C ILE A 183 16.49 3.30 -3.23
N VAL A 184 17.05 4.46 -3.61
CA VAL A 184 17.65 5.43 -2.67
C VAL A 184 16.60 6.15 -1.82
N PHE A 185 15.35 6.26 -2.30
CA PHE A 185 14.23 6.79 -1.52
C PHE A 185 13.81 5.79 -0.43
N TYR A 186 13.53 4.53 -0.81
CA TYR A 186 13.08 3.50 0.13
C TYR A 186 14.11 3.22 1.24
N LYS A 187 15.40 3.18 0.90
CA LYS A 187 16.51 3.02 1.89
C LYS A 187 16.64 4.18 2.88
N LYS A 188 16.01 5.33 2.64
CA LYS A 188 16.03 6.52 3.52
C LYS A 188 14.78 6.67 4.38
N LEU A 189 13.79 5.79 4.26
CA LEU A 189 12.55 5.88 5.03
C LEU A 189 12.75 5.46 6.49
N LYS A 190 12.19 6.23 7.43
CA LYS A 190 12.23 5.94 8.89
C LYS A 190 11.56 4.61 9.27
N ILE A 191 10.70 4.08 8.39
CA ILE A 191 10.10 2.74 8.57
C ILE A 191 11.09 1.58 8.36
N GLY A 192 12.32 1.83 7.91
CA GLY A 192 13.40 0.84 7.90
C GLY A 192 13.04 -0.44 7.15
N LEU A 193 12.71 -0.30 5.86
CA LEU A 193 12.51 -1.44 4.96
C LEU A 193 13.80 -2.26 4.88
N LEU A 194 13.70 -3.58 5.01
CA LEU A 194 14.81 -4.48 4.73
C LEU A 194 14.97 -4.60 3.21
N ASP A 195 16.15 -4.23 2.71
CA ASP A 195 16.58 -4.58 1.36
C ASP A 195 16.83 -6.09 1.31
N CYS A 196 16.01 -6.79 0.52
CA CYS A 196 16.07 -8.24 0.36
C CYS A 196 16.87 -8.66 -0.89
N GLY A 197 17.44 -7.70 -1.64
CA GLY A 197 18.07 -7.92 -2.93
C GLY A 197 17.07 -8.04 -4.10
N PRO A 198 17.56 -8.29 -5.33
CA PRO A 198 16.73 -8.55 -6.50
C PRO A 198 15.88 -9.82 -6.34
N ASP A 199 14.59 -9.76 -6.70
CA ASP A 199 13.70 -10.93 -6.78
C ASP A 199 13.76 -11.53 -8.20
N PRO A 200 14.33 -12.74 -8.39
CA PRO A 200 14.41 -13.39 -9.70
C PRO A 200 13.06 -13.93 -10.20
N ASP A 201 12.02 -14.01 -9.35
CA ASP A 201 10.66 -14.38 -9.76
C ASP A 201 9.84 -13.17 -10.25
N GLU A 202 10.31 -11.92 -10.04
CA GLU A 202 9.70 -10.71 -10.61
C GLU A 202 10.33 -10.41 -11.99
N PRO A 203 9.56 -10.20 -13.08
CA PRO A 203 10.08 -10.19 -14.46
C PRO A 203 11.22 -9.19 -14.76
N ASP A 204 11.21 -8.04 -14.09
CA ASP A 204 12.21 -6.98 -14.26
C ASP A 204 13.38 -7.09 -13.25
N ASN A 205 13.46 -8.19 -12.47
CA ASN A 205 14.47 -8.48 -11.45
C ASN A 205 14.68 -7.31 -10.47
N LEU A 206 13.57 -6.73 -10.00
CA LEU A 206 13.56 -5.54 -9.16
C LEU A 206 13.99 -5.86 -7.73
N VAL A 207 14.55 -4.87 -7.02
CA VAL A 207 14.94 -5.03 -5.62
C VAL A 207 13.70 -5.10 -4.73
N TYR A 208 13.54 -6.22 -4.02
CA TYR A 208 12.47 -6.41 -3.05
C TYR A 208 12.78 -5.72 -1.72
N PHE A 209 11.77 -5.06 -1.17
CA PHE A 209 11.81 -4.42 0.14
C PHE A 209 10.63 -4.90 0.98
N GLU A 210 10.89 -5.30 2.23
CA GLU A 210 9.85 -5.74 3.17
C GLU A 210 10.13 -5.21 4.58
N THR A 211 9.11 -4.78 5.32
CA THR A 211 9.26 -4.46 6.74
C THR A 211 9.15 -5.73 7.58
N LEU A 212 10.10 -5.96 8.50
CA LEU A 212 9.87 -6.83 9.65
C LEU A 212 8.63 -6.35 10.44
N ARG A 213 7.92 -7.27 11.11
CA ARG A 213 6.86 -6.95 12.07
C ARG A 213 7.31 -5.82 12.99
N ARG A 214 6.51 -4.76 13.07
CA ARG A 214 6.63 -3.68 14.05
C ARG A 214 5.46 -3.78 15.01
N ASP A 215 5.77 -3.86 16.30
CA ASP A 215 4.80 -3.57 17.34
C ASP A 215 4.83 -2.05 17.56
N LEU A 216 3.68 -1.41 17.32
CA LEU A 216 3.43 0.03 17.42
C LEU A 216 2.45 0.30 18.56
#